data_AF-A0A167VBP6-F1
#
_entry.id   AF-A0A167VBP6-F1
#
_cell.length_a   1.000
_cell.length_b   1.000
_cell.length_c   1.000
_cell.angle_alpha   90.00
_cell.angle_beta   90.00
_cell.angle_gamma   90.00
#
_symmetry.space_group_name_H-M   'P 1'
#
loop_
_entity.id
_entity.type
_entity.pdbx_description
1 polymer ?
#
loop_
_entity_poly.entity_id
_entity_poly.type
_entity_poly.pdbx_seq_one_letter_code
_entity_poly.pdbx_strand_id
1 'polypeptide(L)'
;MATRSSVEAPANIDENADAILRVCSYHRRDFDLVVVRSRPHEMKPVEASLQAAFGSSPTAELGLVDRLPPELLWMVLRALDVRSYVRFRQVNRRARVLATELFEYKLVARHGLEGLRGLLRAGLAHGFTVPDLHRTLVTYACAACGAFGGLMFLFTAERCCFACLQSAARYRVLPVSTFAKLVGISPRRLVRLVGPGLRTVPGIYNMMKTPARRPKYLLCEEKAAHVLLASGNLNDDTRRKIRHRREQED
;
A
#
# COMPACT_ATOMS: atom_id res chain seq x y z
N MET A 1 -45.29 -4.54 -27.23
CA MET A 1 -45.13 -5.99 -27.03
C MET A 1 -43.73 -6.23 -26.49
N ALA A 2 -43.62 -6.45 -25.18
CA ALA A 2 -42.36 -6.71 -24.50
C ALA A 2 -41.97 -8.18 -24.73
N THR A 3 -40.84 -8.39 -25.40
CA THR A 3 -40.20 -9.70 -25.51
C THR A 3 -39.55 -10.01 -24.16
N ARG A 4 -40.09 -11.03 -23.48
CA ARG A 4 -39.53 -11.63 -22.26
C ARG A 4 -38.11 -12.10 -22.56
N SER A 5 -37.13 -11.48 -21.90
CA SER A 5 -35.76 -11.99 -21.81
C SER A 5 -35.80 -13.37 -21.18
N SER A 6 -35.25 -14.35 -21.89
CA SER A 6 -35.07 -15.73 -21.47
C SER A 6 -34.30 -15.79 -20.15
N VAL A 7 -34.89 -16.44 -19.15
CA VAL A 7 -34.22 -16.83 -17.90
C VAL A 7 -33.12 -17.82 -18.27
N GLU A 8 -31.86 -17.41 -18.19
CA GLU A 8 -30.70 -18.30 -18.29
C GLU A 8 -30.84 -19.42 -17.25
N ALA A 9 -30.76 -20.67 -17.70
CA ALA A 9 -30.73 -21.83 -16.82
C ALA A 9 -29.58 -21.68 -15.80
N PRO A 10 -29.76 -22.08 -14.53
CA PRO A 10 -28.69 -21.98 -13.56
C PRO A 10 -27.54 -22.86 -14.02
N ALA A 11 -26.43 -22.23 -14.43
CA ALA A 11 -25.22 -22.95 -14.83
C ALA A 11 -24.85 -23.93 -13.72
N ASN A 12 -24.70 -25.21 -14.05
CA ASN A 12 -24.28 -26.23 -13.10
C ASN A 12 -22.88 -25.85 -12.59
N ILE A 13 -22.83 -25.31 -11.37
CA ILE A 13 -21.63 -24.72 -10.76
C ILE A 13 -20.55 -25.79 -10.60
N ASP A 14 -20.94 -27.03 -10.26
CA ASP A 14 -20.02 -28.13 -10.01
C ASP A 14 -19.39 -28.64 -11.32
N GLU A 15 -20.18 -28.76 -12.38
CA GLU A 15 -19.71 -29.20 -13.71
C GLU A 15 -18.80 -28.15 -14.36
N ASN A 16 -19.03 -26.87 -14.08
CA ASN A 16 -18.26 -25.75 -14.63
C ASN A 16 -17.24 -25.16 -13.66
N ALA A 17 -17.00 -25.79 -12.50
CA ALA A 17 -16.18 -25.22 -11.43
C ALA A 17 -14.80 -24.78 -11.92
N ASP A 18 -14.12 -25.62 -12.71
CA ASP A 18 -12.81 -25.32 -13.29
C ASP A 18 -12.86 -24.18 -14.32
N ALA A 19 -13.94 -24.07 -15.09
CA ALA A 19 -14.12 -23.00 -16.05
C ALA A 19 -14.40 -21.67 -15.35
N ILE A 20 -15.25 -21.69 -14.32
CA ILE A 20 -15.53 -20.54 -13.46
C ILE A 20 -14.25 -20.08 -12.77
N LEU A 21 -13.51 -20.99 -12.12
CA LEU A 21 -12.23 -20.67 -11.48
C LEU A 21 -11.25 -20.08 -12.48
N ARG A 22 -11.07 -20.69 -13.65
CA ARG A 22 -10.15 -20.18 -14.70
C ARG A 22 -10.50 -18.78 -15.17
N VAL A 23 -11.79 -18.47 -15.36
CA VAL A 23 -12.26 -17.15 -15.80
C VAL A 23 -12.14 -16.13 -14.66
N CYS A 24 -12.58 -16.49 -13.45
CA CYS A 24 -12.55 -15.62 -12.27
C CYS A 24 -11.14 -15.43 -11.68
N SER A 25 -10.21 -16.35 -11.92
CA SER A 25 -8.81 -16.27 -11.51
C SER A 25 -7.89 -15.77 -12.63
N TYR A 26 -8.44 -15.21 -13.71
CA TYR A 26 -7.65 -14.70 -14.81
C TYR A 26 -6.73 -13.56 -14.33
N HIS A 27 -5.42 -13.82 -14.38
CA HIS A 27 -4.41 -12.83 -14.02
C HIS A 27 -4.00 -11.99 -15.23
N ARG A 28 -4.41 -10.72 -15.24
CA ARG A 28 -4.08 -9.78 -16.30
C ARG A 28 -2.62 -9.31 -16.19
N ARG A 29 -1.71 -9.97 -16.91
CA ARG A 29 -0.24 -9.79 -16.78
C ARG A 29 0.27 -8.40 -17.16
N ASP A 30 -0.45 -7.66 -17.99
CA ASP A 30 -0.17 -6.26 -18.31
C ASP A 30 -0.20 -5.35 -17.06
N PHE A 31 -1.07 -5.65 -16.09
CA PHE A 31 -1.09 -4.91 -14.82
C PHE A 31 0.18 -5.08 -14.01
N ASP A 32 0.95 -6.14 -14.24
CA ASP A 32 2.24 -6.34 -13.59
C ASP A 32 3.27 -5.29 -14.00
N LEU A 33 3.10 -4.70 -15.19
CA LEU A 33 3.96 -3.64 -15.73
C LEU A 33 3.61 -2.24 -15.20
N VAL A 34 2.51 -2.08 -14.46
CA VAL A 34 2.07 -0.78 -13.94
C VAL A 34 2.11 -0.69 -12.41
N VAL A 35 2.55 -1.75 -11.74
CA VAL A 35 2.66 -1.80 -10.27
C VAL A 35 4.11 -1.97 -9.81
N VAL A 36 4.36 -1.66 -8.54
CA VAL A 36 5.60 -2.07 -7.89
C VAL A 36 5.55 -3.58 -7.69
N ARG A 37 6.28 -4.32 -8.52
CA ARG A 37 6.38 -5.79 -8.43
C ARG A 37 7.83 -6.22 -8.27
N SER A 38 8.08 -7.13 -7.33
CA SER A 38 9.38 -7.77 -7.18
C SER A 38 9.54 -8.90 -8.20
N ARG A 39 10.79 -9.17 -8.62
CA ARG A 39 11.06 -10.34 -9.46
C ARG A 39 10.95 -11.61 -8.60
N PRO A 40 10.24 -12.68 -9.05
CA PRO A 40 10.03 -13.88 -8.21
C PRO A 40 11.32 -14.54 -7.67
N HIS A 41 12.43 -14.49 -8.41
CA HIS A 41 13.71 -15.04 -7.95
C HIS A 41 14.36 -14.19 -6.84
N GLU A 42 14.15 -12.87 -6.83
CA GLU A 42 14.59 -12.00 -5.73
C GLU A 42 13.72 -12.20 -4.47
N MET A 43 12.52 -12.78 -4.63
CA MET A 43 11.55 -12.94 -3.55
C MET A 43 11.82 -14.18 -2.70
N LYS A 44 12.13 -15.31 -3.32
CA LYS A 44 12.29 -16.61 -2.63
C LYS A 44 13.20 -16.55 -1.38
N PRO A 45 14.40 -15.93 -1.41
CA PRO A 45 15.26 -15.89 -0.23
C PRO A 45 14.73 -14.98 0.88
N VAL A 46 14.04 -13.90 0.51
CA VAL A 46 13.53 -12.90 1.46
C VAL A 46 12.24 -13.36 2.10
N GLU A 47 11.42 -14.09 1.37
CA GLU A 47 10.14 -14.64 1.80
C GLU A 47 10.30 -15.51 3.05
N ALA A 48 11.20 -16.51 2.99
CA ALA A 48 11.48 -17.38 4.13
C ALA A 48 11.93 -16.60 5.38
N SER A 49 12.80 -15.60 5.20
CA SER A 49 13.32 -14.76 6.29
C SER A 49 12.25 -13.88 6.95
N LEU A 50 11.23 -13.48 6.19
CA LEU A 50 10.12 -12.66 6.68
C LEU A 50 9.02 -13.51 7.31
N GLN A 51 8.71 -14.67 6.74
CA GLN A 51 7.62 -15.53 7.23
C GLN A 51 8.01 -16.34 8.47
N ALA A 52 9.27 -16.72 8.62
CA ALA A 52 9.72 -17.61 9.70
C ALA A 52 10.67 -16.94 10.69
N ALA A 53 10.60 -17.39 11.95
CA ALA A 53 11.67 -17.19 12.92
C ALA A 53 12.91 -18.04 12.52
N PHE A 54 14.07 -17.73 13.10
CA PHE A 54 15.24 -18.58 12.90
C PHE A 54 15.06 -19.91 13.63
N GLY A 55 15.54 -21.01 13.07
CA GLY A 55 15.42 -22.34 13.68
C GLY A 55 16.22 -22.55 14.96
N SER A 56 17.07 -21.60 15.34
CA SER A 56 17.81 -21.62 16.60
C SER A 56 17.04 -20.88 17.68
N SER A 57 16.98 -21.47 18.87
CA SER A 57 16.31 -20.87 20.02
C SER A 57 16.92 -19.50 20.40
N PRO A 58 16.11 -18.57 20.90
CA PRO A 58 16.62 -17.34 21.50
C PRO A 58 17.53 -17.65 22.69
N THR A 59 18.71 -17.04 22.72
CA THR A 59 19.67 -17.14 23.83
C THR A 59 19.65 -15.90 24.73
N ALA A 60 18.93 -14.86 24.32
CA ALA A 60 18.82 -13.58 25.02
C ALA A 60 17.36 -13.14 25.06
N GLU A 61 16.99 -12.50 26.17
CA GLU A 61 15.69 -11.88 26.42
C GLU A 61 15.60 -10.48 25.80
N LEU A 62 14.45 -9.83 25.92
CA LEU A 62 14.19 -8.43 25.57
C LEU A 62 14.32 -7.48 26.77
N GLY A 63 14.91 -7.94 27.87
CA GLY A 63 15.10 -7.15 29.09
C GLY A 63 13.75 -6.72 29.67
N LEU A 64 13.58 -5.41 29.89
CA LEU A 64 12.35 -4.87 30.49
C LEU A 64 11.09 -5.14 29.67
N VAL A 65 11.21 -5.32 28.35
CA VAL A 65 10.07 -5.58 27.46
C VAL A 65 9.50 -6.99 27.67
N ASP A 66 10.34 -7.96 28.03
CA ASP A 66 9.88 -9.33 28.33
C ASP A 66 9.13 -9.42 29.68
N ARG A 67 9.16 -8.36 30.50
CA ARG A 67 8.36 -8.27 31.74
C ARG A 67 6.92 -7.85 31.50
N LEU A 68 6.58 -7.41 30.28
CA LEU A 68 5.22 -7.05 29.93
C LEU A 68 4.36 -8.31 29.80
N PRO A 69 3.09 -8.27 30.27
CA PRO A 69 2.10 -9.28 29.90
C PRO A 69 2.01 -9.42 28.37
N PRO A 70 1.80 -10.65 27.85
CA PRO A 70 1.72 -10.90 26.41
C PRO A 70 0.73 -9.98 25.69
N GLU A 71 -0.39 -9.65 26.32
CA GLU A 71 -1.43 -8.77 25.78
C GLU A 71 -0.88 -7.37 25.50
N LEU A 72 -0.14 -6.79 26.45
CA LEU A 72 0.48 -5.47 26.30
C LEU A 72 1.57 -5.50 25.24
N LEU A 73 2.36 -6.57 25.20
CA LEU A 73 3.36 -6.74 24.16
C LEU A 73 2.71 -6.76 22.76
N TRP A 74 1.59 -7.48 22.60
CA TRP A 74 0.89 -7.56 21.33
C TRP A 74 0.25 -6.22 20.94
N MET A 75 -0.27 -5.47 21.91
CA MET A 75 -0.76 -4.10 21.68
C MET A 75 0.36 -3.18 21.20
N VAL A 76 1.54 -3.24 21.82
CA VAL A 76 2.73 -2.49 21.38
C VAL A 76 3.10 -2.88 19.95
N LEU A 77 3.22 -4.17 19.65
CA LEU A 77 3.57 -4.65 18.31
C LEU A 77 2.57 -4.20 17.24
N ARG A 78 1.27 -4.15 17.56
CA ARG A 78 0.23 -3.65 16.65
C ARG A 78 0.30 -2.14 16.42
N ALA A 79 0.77 -1.39 17.42
CA ALA A 79 0.92 0.06 17.34
C ALA A 79 2.19 0.51 16.60
N LEU A 80 3.18 -0.38 16.43
CA LEU A 80 4.39 -0.05 15.66
C LEU A 80 4.06 0.16 14.18
N ASP A 81 4.59 1.25 13.62
CA ASP A 81 4.64 1.39 12.17
C ASP A 81 5.50 0.28 11.55
N VAL A 82 5.24 -0.07 10.30
CA VAL A 82 5.89 -1.20 9.60
C VAL A 82 7.41 -1.07 9.61
N ARG A 83 7.96 0.15 9.53
CA ARG A 83 9.41 0.36 9.58
C ARG A 83 9.95 0.03 10.97
N SER A 84 9.32 0.52 12.02
CA SER A 84 9.67 0.22 13.42
C SER A 84 9.46 -1.25 13.76
N TYR A 85 8.40 -1.87 13.24
CA TYR A 85 8.12 -3.30 13.38
C TYR A 85 9.23 -4.17 12.80
N VAL A 86 9.67 -3.89 11.57
CA VAL A 86 10.77 -4.62 10.92
C VAL A 86 12.09 -4.41 11.68
N ARG A 87 12.33 -3.22 12.22
CA ARG A 87 13.51 -2.94 13.07
C ARG A 87 13.46 -3.70 14.39
N PHE A 88 12.32 -3.70 15.07
CA PHE A 88 12.11 -4.49 16.28
C PHE A 88 12.42 -5.96 16.03
N ARG A 89 11.89 -6.52 14.93
CA ARG A 89 12.14 -7.91 14.50
C ARG A 89 13.62 -8.23 14.26
N GLN A 90 14.47 -7.22 14.07
CA GLN A 90 15.91 -7.35 13.86
C GLN A 90 16.74 -7.18 15.15
N VAL A 91 16.13 -6.80 16.28
CA VAL A 91 16.85 -6.56 17.55
C VAL A 91 17.57 -7.82 18.04
N ASN A 92 16.83 -8.93 18.19
CA ASN A 92 17.39 -10.22 18.55
C ASN A 92 16.43 -11.35 18.12
N ARG A 93 16.80 -12.61 18.42
CA ARG A 93 15.98 -13.78 18.08
C ARG A 93 14.63 -13.78 18.80
N ARG A 94 14.57 -13.31 20.06
CA ARG A 94 13.34 -13.24 20.86
C ARG A 94 12.33 -12.27 20.25
N ALA A 95 12.75 -11.06 19.90
CA ALA A 95 11.92 -10.10 19.17
C ALA A 95 11.42 -10.68 17.85
N ARG A 96 12.28 -11.44 17.16
CA ARG A 96 11.89 -12.09 15.90
C ARG A 96 10.77 -13.11 16.08
N VAL A 97 10.86 -13.96 17.10
CA VAL A 97 9.81 -14.93 17.43
C VAL A 97 8.49 -14.21 17.68
N LEU A 98 8.48 -13.23 18.60
CA LEU A 98 7.28 -12.48 18.98
C LEU A 98 6.66 -11.74 17.79
N ALA A 99 7.47 -11.06 16.98
CA ALA A 99 7.00 -10.38 15.78
C ALA A 99 6.52 -11.35 14.68
N THR A 100 7.04 -12.57 14.62
CA THR A 100 6.54 -13.59 13.69
C THR A 100 5.26 -14.25 14.20
N GLU A 101 5.02 -14.27 15.52
CA GLU A 101 3.84 -14.89 16.12
C GLU A 101 2.56 -14.08 15.93
N LEU A 102 2.67 -12.75 15.75
CA LEU A 102 1.54 -11.86 15.51
C LEU A 102 0.73 -12.31 14.30
N PHE A 103 -0.56 -12.58 14.51
CA PHE A 103 -1.46 -13.15 13.51
C PHE A 103 -1.54 -12.32 12.23
N GLU A 104 -1.74 -11.01 12.37
CA GLU A 104 -1.84 -10.07 11.27
C GLU A 104 -0.55 -10.06 10.43
N TYR A 105 0.61 -10.13 11.10
CA TYR A 105 1.90 -10.21 10.42
C TYR A 105 2.06 -11.51 9.63
N LYS A 106 1.67 -12.65 10.20
CA LYS A 106 1.73 -13.96 9.50
C LYS A 106 0.98 -13.90 8.18
N LEU A 107 -0.24 -13.37 8.19
CA LEU A 107 -1.06 -13.26 6.99
C LEU A 107 -0.47 -12.28 5.97
N VAL A 108 -0.01 -11.11 6.43
CA VAL A 108 0.64 -10.11 5.56
C VAL A 108 1.93 -10.66 4.95
N ALA A 109 2.78 -11.33 5.72
CA ALA A 109 4.03 -11.92 5.25
C ALA A 109 3.81 -13.08 4.27
N ARG A 110 2.70 -13.82 4.42
CA ARG A 110 2.35 -14.96 3.56
C ARG A 110 1.63 -14.56 2.27
N HIS A 111 0.66 -13.65 2.36
CA HIS A 111 -0.26 -13.35 1.26
C HIS A 111 -0.15 -11.91 0.74
N GLY A 112 0.36 -10.98 1.56
CA GLY A 112 0.45 -9.54 1.27
C GLY A 112 1.87 -9.03 1.04
N LEU A 113 2.84 -9.92 0.76
CA LEU A 113 4.26 -9.59 0.82
C LEU A 113 4.68 -8.48 -0.17
N GLU A 114 4.08 -8.44 -1.37
CA GLU A 114 4.37 -7.38 -2.35
C GLU A 114 3.91 -6.00 -1.84
N GLY A 115 2.78 -5.91 -1.12
CA GLY A 115 2.32 -4.66 -0.50
C GLY A 115 3.28 -4.19 0.60
N LEU A 116 3.67 -5.11 1.49
CA LEU A 116 4.65 -4.84 2.56
C LEU A 116 5.99 -4.33 1.98
N ARG A 117 6.52 -5.01 0.97
CA ARG A 117 7.76 -4.60 0.29
C ARG A 117 7.59 -3.31 -0.48
N GLY A 118 6.45 -3.12 -1.13
CA GLY A 118 6.10 -1.89 -1.84
C GLY A 118 6.23 -0.69 -0.92
N LEU A 119 5.63 -0.74 0.27
CA LEU A 119 5.74 0.32 1.27
C LEU A 119 7.18 0.54 1.75
N LEU A 120 7.93 -0.52 2.03
CA LEU A 120 9.33 -0.43 2.48
C LEU A 120 10.23 0.22 1.40
N ARG A 121 10.16 -0.28 0.16
CA ARG A 121 10.97 0.21 -0.97
C ARG A 121 10.58 1.62 -1.38
N ALA A 122 9.30 1.94 -1.27
CA ALA A 122 8.78 3.26 -1.62
C ALA A 122 8.92 4.29 -0.48
N GLY A 123 9.47 3.89 0.67
CA GLY A 123 9.75 4.78 1.81
C GLY A 123 8.51 5.16 2.62
N LEU A 124 7.39 4.46 2.45
CA LEU A 124 6.10 4.76 3.09
C LEU A 124 5.79 3.90 4.31
N ALA A 125 6.63 2.92 4.64
CA ALA A 125 6.42 2.01 5.77
C ALA A 125 6.31 2.67 7.15
N HIS A 126 6.71 3.93 7.30
CA HIS A 126 6.57 4.68 8.55
C HIS A 126 5.15 5.21 8.79
N GLY A 127 4.30 5.23 7.75
CA GLY A 127 2.94 5.78 7.83
C GLY A 127 1.85 4.75 8.04
N PHE A 128 2.19 3.46 8.19
CA PHE A 128 1.25 2.35 8.28
C PHE A 128 1.69 1.34 9.31
N THR A 129 0.74 0.69 9.95
CA THR A 129 0.96 -0.43 10.88
C THR A 129 0.76 -1.78 10.18
N VAL A 130 1.13 -2.88 10.84
CA VAL A 130 0.80 -4.23 10.36
C VAL A 130 -0.73 -4.46 10.29
N PRO A 131 -1.54 -4.04 11.29
CA PRO A 131 -2.99 -4.06 11.19
C PRO A 131 -3.57 -3.35 9.96
N ASP A 132 -3.00 -2.20 9.53
CA ASP A 132 -3.47 -1.50 8.33
C ASP A 132 -3.26 -2.34 7.06
N LEU A 133 -2.08 -2.96 6.94
CA LEU A 133 -1.78 -3.89 5.85
C LEU A 133 -2.70 -5.12 5.88
N HIS A 134 -2.94 -5.67 7.06
CA HIS A 134 -3.84 -6.80 7.23
C HIS A 134 -5.27 -6.45 6.82
N ARG A 135 -5.79 -5.29 7.26
CA ARG A 135 -7.11 -4.79 6.84
C ARG A 135 -7.19 -4.67 5.32
N THR A 136 -6.16 -4.13 4.69
CA THR A 136 -6.07 -4.02 3.23
C THR A 136 -6.12 -5.38 2.55
N LEU A 137 -5.39 -6.36 3.09
CA LEU A 137 -5.28 -7.71 2.56
C LEU A 137 -6.63 -8.45 2.58
N VAL A 138 -7.42 -8.28 3.64
CA VAL A 138 -8.73 -8.94 3.80
C VAL A 138 -9.88 -8.13 3.18
N THR A 139 -9.61 -6.93 2.67
CA THR A 139 -10.60 -6.12 1.95
C THR A 139 -10.59 -6.46 0.47
N TYR A 140 -11.74 -6.81 -0.10
CA TYR A 140 -11.85 -7.08 -1.54
C TYR A 140 -12.29 -5.85 -2.34
N ALA A 141 -13.01 -4.92 -1.72
CA ALA A 141 -13.66 -3.79 -2.37
C ALA A 141 -12.72 -2.60 -2.60
N CYS A 142 -12.87 -1.94 -3.75
CA CYS A 142 -12.25 -0.68 -4.09
C CYS A 142 -12.81 0.42 -3.18
N ALA A 143 -11.93 1.19 -2.53
CA ALA A 143 -12.35 2.26 -1.63
C ALA A 143 -13.09 3.42 -2.32
N ALA A 144 -13.01 3.51 -3.66
CA ALA A 144 -13.69 4.54 -4.44
C ALA A 144 -15.08 4.13 -4.95
N CYS A 145 -15.23 2.90 -5.46
CA CYS A 145 -16.45 2.47 -6.17
C CYS A 145 -17.08 1.18 -5.64
N GLY A 146 -16.49 0.53 -4.63
CA GLY A 146 -17.00 -0.72 -4.06
C GLY A 146 -16.78 -1.99 -4.91
N ALA A 147 -16.46 -1.85 -6.21
CA ALA A 147 -16.13 -2.98 -7.08
C ALA A 147 -14.83 -3.69 -6.64
N PHE A 148 -14.50 -4.86 -7.21
CA PHE A 148 -13.27 -5.57 -6.84
C PHE A 148 -12.00 -4.71 -7.03
N GLY A 149 -11.29 -4.47 -5.94
CA GLY A 149 -10.14 -3.59 -5.89
C GLY A 149 -8.82 -4.34 -6.00
N GLY A 150 -8.49 -4.92 -7.16
CA GLY A 150 -7.32 -5.79 -7.33
C GLY A 150 -5.96 -5.20 -6.95
N LEU A 151 -5.82 -3.90 -6.81
CA LEU A 151 -4.58 -3.19 -6.53
C LEU A 151 -4.56 -2.61 -5.11
N MET A 152 -3.38 -2.29 -4.59
CA MET A 152 -3.19 -1.55 -3.34
C MET A 152 -2.57 -0.19 -3.64
N PHE A 153 -3.25 0.90 -3.27
CA PHE A 153 -2.72 2.24 -3.40
C PHE A 153 -1.79 2.56 -2.22
N LEU A 154 -0.49 2.67 -2.49
CA LEU A 154 0.55 2.75 -1.45
C LEU A 154 0.43 3.99 -0.54
N PHE A 155 -0.14 5.10 -0.99
CA PHE A 155 -0.23 6.33 -0.19
C PHE A 155 -1.28 6.28 0.92
N THR A 156 -2.30 5.42 0.79
CA THR A 156 -3.38 5.26 1.77
C THR A 156 -3.50 3.83 2.30
N ALA A 157 -2.76 2.87 1.73
CA ALA A 157 -2.94 1.44 1.99
C ALA A 157 -4.41 1.03 1.80
N GLU A 158 -5.03 1.50 0.73
CA GLU A 158 -6.40 1.12 0.39
C GLU A 158 -6.42 0.23 -0.85
N ARG A 159 -7.44 -0.60 -0.97
CA ARG A 159 -7.71 -1.37 -2.19
C ARG A 159 -8.32 -0.45 -3.24
N CYS A 160 -7.88 -0.60 -4.49
CA CYS A 160 -8.44 0.14 -5.61
C CYS A 160 -8.52 -0.71 -6.87
N CYS A 161 -9.52 -0.46 -7.71
CA CYS A 161 -9.58 -1.05 -9.04
C CYS A 161 -8.76 -0.21 -10.02
N PHE A 162 -8.33 -0.83 -11.13
CA PHE A 162 -7.52 -0.14 -12.14
C PHE A 162 -8.24 1.06 -12.77
N ALA A 163 -9.55 0.96 -13.02
CA ALA A 163 -10.35 2.05 -13.58
C ALA A 163 -10.34 3.29 -12.67
N CYS A 164 -10.59 3.12 -11.37
CA CYS A 164 -10.51 4.24 -10.42
C CYS A 164 -9.08 4.75 -10.26
N LEU A 165 -8.07 3.87 -10.24
CA LEU A 165 -6.67 4.31 -10.17
C LEU A 165 -6.30 5.28 -11.32
N GLN A 166 -6.90 5.11 -12.50
CA GLN A 166 -6.65 5.97 -13.66
C GLN A 166 -7.47 7.27 -13.66
N SER A 167 -8.68 7.26 -13.09
CA SER A 167 -9.67 8.33 -13.29
C SER A 167 -10.03 9.10 -12.03
N ALA A 168 -10.00 8.47 -10.86
CA ALA A 168 -10.47 9.09 -9.62
C ALA A 168 -9.44 10.06 -9.04
N ALA A 169 -9.88 11.29 -8.75
CA ALA A 169 -9.03 12.35 -8.20
C ALA A 169 -8.27 11.93 -6.94
N ARG A 170 -8.89 11.11 -6.08
CA ARG A 170 -8.27 10.60 -4.84
C ARG A 170 -6.99 9.78 -5.04
N TYR A 171 -6.83 9.17 -6.21
CA TYR A 171 -5.64 8.39 -6.52
C TYR A 171 -4.63 9.18 -7.36
N ARG A 172 -4.86 10.48 -7.58
CA ARG A 172 -3.93 11.30 -8.36
C ARG A 172 -2.63 11.53 -7.61
N VAL A 173 -1.54 11.28 -8.32
CA VAL A 173 -0.19 11.34 -7.80
C VAL A 173 0.65 12.24 -8.69
N LEU A 174 1.38 13.17 -8.08
CA LEU A 174 2.21 14.15 -8.79
C LEU A 174 3.65 14.14 -8.26
N PRO A 175 4.65 14.41 -9.11
CA PRO A 175 5.98 14.74 -8.63
C PRO A 175 5.95 15.95 -7.69
N VAL A 176 6.73 15.88 -6.61
CA VAL A 176 6.86 16.99 -5.63
C VAL A 176 7.14 18.32 -6.34
N SER A 177 8.03 18.32 -7.34
CA SER A 177 8.38 19.52 -8.10
C SER A 177 7.22 20.09 -8.91
N THR A 178 6.38 19.23 -9.51
CA THR A 178 5.20 19.66 -10.27
C THR A 178 4.18 20.28 -9.33
N PHE A 179 3.84 19.59 -8.24
CA PHE A 179 2.87 20.12 -7.27
C PHE A 179 3.36 21.41 -6.62
N ALA A 180 4.64 21.49 -6.25
CA ALA A 180 5.29 22.69 -5.72
C ALA A 180 5.10 23.92 -6.64
N LYS A 181 5.32 23.75 -7.95
CA LYS A 181 5.09 24.81 -8.95
C LYS A 181 3.62 25.23 -9.01
N LEU A 182 2.70 24.27 -9.00
CA LEU A 182 1.26 24.54 -9.09
C LEU A 182 0.76 25.36 -7.90
N VAL A 183 1.26 25.08 -6.70
CA VAL A 183 0.83 25.79 -5.48
C VAL A 183 1.71 27.01 -5.14
N GLY A 184 2.77 27.26 -5.90
CA GLY A 184 3.68 28.40 -5.69
C GLY A 184 4.55 28.30 -4.43
N ILE A 185 4.93 27.08 -4.02
CA ILE A 185 5.79 26.83 -2.85
C ILE A 185 7.09 26.16 -3.28
N SER A 186 8.21 26.43 -2.61
CA SER A 186 9.46 25.71 -2.89
C SER A 186 9.33 24.21 -2.55
N PRO A 187 9.91 23.29 -3.35
CA PRO A 187 9.83 21.85 -3.08
C PRO A 187 10.30 21.45 -1.67
N ARG A 188 11.32 22.13 -1.12
CA ARG A 188 11.81 21.89 0.24
C ARG A 188 10.77 22.26 1.31
N ARG A 189 10.12 23.42 1.16
CA ARG A 189 9.06 23.86 2.08
C ARG A 189 7.85 22.93 1.98
N LEU A 190 7.48 22.50 0.78
CA LEU A 190 6.40 21.55 0.57
C LEU A 190 6.64 20.21 1.30
N VAL A 191 7.82 19.61 1.12
CA VAL A 191 8.19 18.35 1.81
C VAL A 191 8.20 18.53 3.34
N ARG A 192 8.63 19.68 3.84
CA ARG A 192 8.59 19.97 5.29
C ARG A 192 7.16 20.05 5.84
N LEU A 193 6.21 20.57 5.06
CA LEU A 193 4.82 20.72 5.48
C LEU A 193 4.03 19.41 5.35
N VAL A 194 4.19 18.70 4.23
CA VAL A 194 3.39 17.51 3.90
C VAL A 194 4.05 16.21 4.38
N GLY A 195 5.34 16.25 4.69
CA GLY A 195 6.14 15.07 5.02
C GLY A 195 6.78 14.41 3.78
N PRO A 196 7.52 13.31 3.99
CA PRO A 196 8.18 12.59 2.92
C PRO A 196 7.15 11.93 2.00
N GLY A 197 7.28 12.18 0.69
CA GLY A 197 6.47 11.51 -0.34
C GLY A 197 6.94 10.10 -0.65
N LEU A 198 6.23 9.43 -1.56
CA LEU A 198 6.60 8.14 -2.10
C LEU A 198 7.88 8.28 -2.93
N ARG A 199 8.92 7.53 -2.59
CA ARG A 199 10.13 7.39 -3.42
C ARG A 199 9.86 6.35 -4.50
N THR A 200 9.90 6.74 -5.77
CA THR A 200 9.67 5.77 -6.86
C THR A 200 10.73 4.68 -6.83
N VAL A 201 10.27 3.44 -6.89
CA VAL A 201 11.15 2.28 -7.05
C VAL A 201 11.59 2.21 -8.53
N PRO A 202 12.83 1.83 -8.86
CA PRO A 202 13.21 1.59 -10.25
C PRO A 202 12.39 0.45 -10.85
N GLY A 203 11.86 0.65 -12.05
CA GLY A 203 10.97 -0.33 -12.67
C GLY A 203 10.28 0.20 -13.93
N ILE A 204 9.45 -0.65 -14.54
CA ILE A 204 8.54 -0.27 -15.62
C ILE A 204 7.18 0.01 -14.94
N TYR A 205 6.57 1.15 -15.27
CA TYR A 205 5.28 1.58 -14.70
C TYR A 205 4.31 2.07 -15.79
N ASN A 206 4.51 1.62 -17.02
CA ASN A 206 3.67 1.98 -18.15
C ASN A 206 3.59 0.80 -19.13
N MET A 207 2.49 0.74 -19.86
CA MET A 207 2.25 -0.29 -20.88
C MET A 207 3.23 -0.18 -22.06
N MET A 208 3.87 0.98 -22.25
CA MET A 208 4.88 1.23 -23.29
C MET A 208 6.27 0.69 -22.92
N LYS A 209 6.42 0.01 -21.78
CA LYS A 209 7.67 -0.61 -21.29
C LYS A 209 8.84 0.37 -21.13
N THR A 210 8.57 1.66 -20.99
CA THR A 210 9.61 2.66 -20.78
C THR A 210 10.05 2.64 -19.31
N PRO A 211 11.35 2.41 -19.02
CA PRO A 211 11.82 2.24 -17.65
C PRO A 211 11.92 3.56 -16.89
N ALA A 212 11.42 3.59 -15.66
CA ALA A 212 11.72 4.62 -14.67
C ALA A 212 13.05 4.28 -13.98
N ARG A 213 14.13 4.99 -14.35
CA ARG A 213 15.49 4.69 -13.86
C ARG A 213 15.94 5.55 -12.68
N ARG A 214 15.49 6.81 -12.58
CA ARG A 214 15.89 7.74 -11.51
C ARG A 214 14.78 7.89 -10.47
N PRO A 215 15.09 7.80 -9.17
CA PRO A 215 14.09 7.97 -8.13
C PRO A 215 13.54 9.40 -8.17
N LYS A 216 12.22 9.50 -8.29
CA LYS A 216 11.45 10.73 -8.08
C LYS A 216 10.71 10.61 -6.76
N TYR A 217 10.39 11.74 -6.16
CA TYR A 217 9.48 11.80 -5.03
C TYR A 217 8.11 12.22 -5.54
N LEU A 218 7.11 11.43 -5.17
CA LEU A 218 5.72 11.61 -5.54
C LEU A 218 4.87 11.93 -4.30
N LEU A 219 3.79 12.67 -4.49
CA LEU A 219 2.80 12.99 -3.47
C LEU A 219 1.42 12.60 -3.99
N CYS A 220 0.56 12.11 -3.09
CA CYS A 220 -0.87 12.05 -3.32
C CYS A 220 -1.42 13.48 -3.23
N GLU A 221 -2.06 13.92 -4.30
CA GLU A 221 -2.50 15.30 -4.46
C GLU A 221 -3.53 15.71 -3.40
N GLU A 222 -4.57 14.89 -3.23
CA GLU A 222 -5.63 15.15 -2.25
C GLU A 222 -5.07 15.24 -0.83
N LYS A 223 -4.24 14.27 -0.43
CA LYS A 223 -3.58 14.26 0.88
C LYS A 223 -2.69 15.48 1.09
N ALA A 224 -1.91 15.86 0.07
CA ALA A 224 -1.06 17.05 0.14
C ALA A 224 -1.89 18.33 0.26
N ALA A 225 -2.95 18.46 -0.54
CA ALA A 225 -3.87 19.60 -0.49
C ALA A 225 -4.54 19.72 0.89
N HIS A 226 -5.01 18.61 1.46
CA HIS A 226 -5.62 18.58 2.79
C HIS A 226 -4.65 19.06 3.88
N VAL A 227 -3.43 18.51 3.92
CA VAL A 227 -2.41 18.91 4.92
C VAL A 227 -2.01 20.37 4.75
N LEU A 228 -1.89 20.84 3.51
CA LEU A 228 -1.62 22.26 3.26
C LEU A 228 -2.79 23.12 3.74
N LEU A 229 -4.03 22.86 3.35
CA LEU A 229 -5.17 23.69 3.78
C LEU A 229 -5.33 23.75 5.31
N ALA A 230 -5.01 22.66 6.02
CA ALA A 230 -4.97 22.62 7.48
C ALA A 230 -3.78 23.40 8.10
N SER A 231 -2.77 23.75 7.31
CA SER A 231 -1.61 24.51 7.77
C SER A 231 -1.93 26.02 7.84
N GLY A 232 -1.70 26.63 9.00
CA GLY A 232 -1.93 28.06 9.24
C GLY A 232 -0.99 29.01 8.49
N ASN A 233 0.17 28.53 8.02
CA ASN A 233 1.26 29.35 7.48
C ASN A 233 1.30 29.39 5.94
N LEU A 234 0.14 29.48 5.28
CA LEU A 234 0.03 29.54 3.82
C LEU A 234 -0.53 30.86 3.35
N ASN A 235 0.06 31.37 2.27
CA ASN A 235 -0.41 32.57 1.59
C ASN A 235 -1.81 32.31 1.00
N ASP A 236 -2.68 33.32 1.01
CA ASP A 236 -4.05 33.19 0.51
C ASP A 236 -4.11 32.84 -0.98
N ASP A 237 -3.18 33.36 -1.79
CA ASP A 237 -3.03 32.99 -3.20
C ASP A 237 -2.80 31.48 -3.38
N THR A 238 -1.92 30.89 -2.56
CA THR A 238 -1.67 29.45 -2.58
C THR A 238 -2.92 28.66 -2.20
N ARG A 239 -3.67 29.13 -1.19
CA ARG A 239 -4.93 28.48 -0.78
C ARG A 239 -5.97 28.51 -1.89
N ARG A 240 -6.11 29.63 -2.60
CA ARG A 240 -7.00 29.76 -3.78
C ARG A 240 -6.60 28.78 -4.88
N LYS A 241 -5.31 28.70 -5.21
CA LYS A 241 -4.80 27.75 -6.23
C LYS A 241 -5.11 26.30 -5.90
N ILE A 242 -5.01 25.91 -4.61
CA ILE A 242 -5.36 24.56 -4.16
C ILE A 242 -6.87 24.31 -4.28
N ARG A 243 -7.72 25.25 -3.87
CA ARG A 243 -9.18 25.11 -3.92
C ARG A 243 -9.71 25.04 -5.35
N HIS A 244 -9.32 25.99 -6.20
CA HIS A 244 -9.73 26.04 -7.60
C HIS A 244 -9.38 24.75 -8.35
N ARG A 245 -8.24 24.14 -8.03
CA ARG A 245 -7.83 22.88 -8.65
C ARG A 245 -8.70 21.69 -8.22
N ARG A 246 -9.22 21.69 -7.00
CA ARG A 246 -10.18 20.66 -6.55
C ARG A 246 -11.54 20.84 -7.24
N GLU A 247 -11.99 22.08 -7.40
CA GLU A 247 -13.28 22.43 -8.00
C GLU A 247 -13.34 22.15 -9.52
N GLN A 248 -12.21 22.14 -10.24
CA GLN A 248 -12.17 21.77 -11.65
C GLN A 248 -12.28 20.26 -11.90
N GLU A 249 -12.33 19.45 -10.85
CA GLU A 249 -12.15 18.01 -10.91
C GLU A 249 -13.32 17.20 -10.33
N ASP A 250 -14.30 17.88 -9.72
CA ASP A 250 -15.62 17.37 -9.34
C ASP A 250 -16.62 17.58 -10.48
#